data_AF-A0A2V2UE66-F1
#
_entry.id   AF-A0A2V2UE66-F1
#
_cell.length_a   1.000
_cell.length_b   1.000
_cell.length_c   1.000
_cell.angle_alpha   90.00
_cell.angle_beta   90.00
_cell.angle_gamma   90.00
#
_symmetry.space_group_name_H-M   'P 1'
#
loop_
_entity.id
_entity.type
_entity.pdbx_description
1 polymer ?
#
loop_
_entity_poly.entity_id
_entity_poly.type
_entity_poly.pdbx_seq_one_letter_code
_entity_poly.pdbx_strand_id
1 'polypeptide(L)'
;MAIVNAAEWIIIIALIVAVIFGAKKVPELARSFGRATTEYEKAKIEAKKELQRVKDLGKTTISNTTTTATNVQDREKLESVANTLGINHSEMSDDELRSAIQAEINKDKNKV
;
A
#
# COMPACT_ATOMS: atom_id res chain seq x y z
N MET A 1 22.78 32.84 -25.99
CA MET A 1 23.92 33.14 -25.11
C MET A 1 23.89 32.32 -23.81
N ALA A 2 22.81 32.29 -23.02
CA ALA A 2 22.80 31.57 -21.73
C ALA A 2 22.96 30.03 -21.81
N ILE A 3 22.35 29.38 -22.80
CA ILE A 3 22.42 27.92 -22.98
C ILE A 3 23.85 27.47 -23.36
N VAL A 4 24.56 28.30 -24.14
CA VAL A 4 25.93 28.02 -24.57
C VAL A 4 26.88 28.02 -23.37
N ASN A 5 26.76 29.01 -22.48
CA ASN A 5 27.54 29.06 -21.26
C ASN A 5 27.26 27.85 -20.36
N ALA A 6 26.00 27.49 -20.14
CA ALA A 6 25.64 26.34 -19.30
C ALA A 6 26.18 25.01 -19.85
N ALA A 7 26.08 24.81 -21.17
CA ALA A 7 26.60 23.60 -21.82
C ALA A 7 28.13 23.52 -21.74
N GLU A 8 28.85 24.63 -21.91
CA GLU A 8 30.32 24.69 -21.76
C GLU A 8 30.76 24.29 -20.34
N TRP A 9 30.12 24.84 -19.31
CA TRP A 9 30.43 24.48 -17.92
C TRP A 9 30.18 23.00 -17.64
N ILE A 10 29.07 22.43 -18.15
CA ILE A 10 28.76 21.01 -17.99
C ILE A 10 29.83 20.13 -18.65
N ILE A 11 30.29 20.50 -19.85
CA ILE A 11 31.34 19.76 -20.57
C ILE A 11 32.67 19.83 -19.83
N ILE A 12 33.05 20.99 -19.30
CA ILE A 12 34.28 21.16 -18.51
C ILE A 12 34.25 20.28 -17.26
N ILE A 13 33.13 20.29 -16.52
CA ILE A 13 32.97 19.46 -15.32
C ILE A 13 33.01 17.97 -15.68
N ALA A 14 32.33 17.57 -16.76
CA ALA A 14 32.34 16.20 -17.24
C ALA A 14 33.76 15.73 -17.62
N LEU A 15 34.57 16.60 -18.23
CA LEU A 15 35.98 16.30 -18.54
C LEU A 15 36.82 16.11 -17.29
N ILE A 16 36.68 16.98 -16.27
CA ILE A 16 37.41 16.83 -15.00
C ILE A 16 37.07 15.49 -14.35
N VAL A 17 35.79 15.15 -14.27
CA VAL A 17 35.32 13.86 -13.73
C VAL A 17 35.85 12.70 -14.58
N ALA A 18 35.82 12.80 -15.91
CA ALA A 18 36.34 11.77 -16.80
C ALA A 18 37.86 11.58 -16.71
N VAL A 19 38.63 12.61 -16.35
CA VAL A 19 40.09 12.49 -16.12
C VAL A 19 40.36 11.80 -14.77
N ILE A 20 39.64 12.18 -13.71
CA ILE A 20 39.80 11.58 -12.37
C ILE A 20 39.37 10.12 -12.36
N PHE A 21 38.21 9.81 -12.94
CA PHE A 21 37.66 8.45 -12.97
C PHE A 21 38.17 7.64 -14.17
N GLY A 22 38.71 8.29 -15.19
CA GLY A 22 39.08 7.67 -16.46
C GLY A 22 37.89 7.44 -17.39
N ALA A 23 38.10 7.65 -18.70
CA ALA A 23 37.07 7.46 -19.73
C ALA A 23 36.50 6.03 -19.80
N LYS A 24 37.18 5.04 -19.22
CA LYS A 24 36.71 3.65 -19.14
C LYS A 24 35.67 3.41 -18.03
N LYS A 25 35.65 4.22 -16.96
CA LYS A 25 34.76 3.99 -15.82
C LYS A 25 33.33 4.46 -16.06
N VAL A 26 33.13 5.55 -16.79
CA VAL A 26 31.80 6.05 -17.17
C VAL A 26 30.96 4.99 -17.91
N PRO A 27 31.45 4.34 -18.99
CA PRO A 27 30.68 3.29 -19.69
C PRO A 27 30.52 2.01 -18.86
N GLU A 28 31.49 1.68 -18.00
CA GLU A 28 31.42 0.52 -17.10
C GLU A 28 30.33 0.69 -16.03
N LEU A 29 30.23 1.88 -15.44
CA LEU A 29 29.17 2.27 -14.51
C LEU A 29 27.81 2.31 -15.19
N ALA A 30 27.70 2.90 -16.38
CA ALA A 30 26.43 2.90 -17.13
C ALA A 30 25.96 1.47 -17.45
N ARG A 31 26.88 0.57 -17.81
CA ARG A 31 26.54 -0.82 -18.14
C ARG A 31 26.14 -1.64 -16.92
N SER A 32 26.80 -1.45 -15.78
CA SER A 32 26.42 -2.12 -14.52
C SER A 32 25.12 -1.55 -13.94
N PHE A 33 24.95 -0.24 -13.93
CA PHE A 33 23.73 0.44 -13.49
C PHE A 33 22.52 0.08 -14.37
N GLY A 34 22.70 0.00 -15.69
CA GLY A 34 21.66 -0.44 -16.61
C GLY A 34 21.23 -1.90 -16.38
N ARG A 35 22.18 -2.80 -16.11
CA ARG A 35 21.89 -4.19 -15.74
C ARG A 35 21.13 -4.27 -14.41
N ALA A 36 21.62 -3.59 -13.38
CA ALA A 36 20.98 -3.54 -12.06
C ALA A 36 19.54 -2.99 -12.13
N THR A 37 19.33 -1.91 -12.90
CA THR A 37 18.00 -1.33 -13.10
C THR A 37 17.06 -2.30 -13.82
N THR A 38 17.57 -3.03 -14.82
CA THR A 38 16.78 -4.02 -15.57
C THR A 38 16.39 -5.22 -14.71
N GLU A 39 17.32 -5.75 -13.91
CA GLU A 39 17.06 -6.84 -12.97
C GLU A 39 16.10 -6.39 -11.87
N TYR A 40 16.24 -5.16 -11.37
CA TYR A 40 15.31 -4.57 -10.40
C TYR A 40 13.89 -4.45 -10.96
N GLU A 41 13.72 -3.93 -12.18
CA GLU A 41 12.37 -3.80 -12.76
C GLU A 41 11.73 -5.18 -13.02
N LYS A 42 12.53 -6.18 -13.45
CA LYS A 42 12.06 -7.57 -13.55
C LYS A 42 11.61 -8.11 -12.20
N ALA A 43 12.45 -7.98 -11.17
CA ALA A 43 12.13 -8.43 -9.81
C ALA A 43 10.90 -7.72 -9.24
N LYS A 44 10.73 -6.42 -9.51
CA LYS A 44 9.56 -5.64 -9.11
C LYS A 44 8.28 -6.09 -9.81
N ILE A 45 8.34 -6.43 -11.11
CA ILE A 45 7.20 -6.99 -11.85
C ILE A 45 6.82 -8.36 -11.28
N GLU A 46 7.81 -9.21 -11.04
CA GLU A 46 7.59 -10.54 -10.46
C GLU A 46 7.02 -10.45 -9.05
N ALA A 47 7.59 -9.61 -8.18
CA ALA A 47 7.07 -9.34 -6.85
C ALA A 47 5.63 -8.80 -6.87
N LYS A 48 5.30 -7.88 -7.79
CA LYS A 48 3.91 -7.42 -7.96
C LYS A 48 2.96 -8.54 -8.38
N LYS A 49 3.40 -9.40 -9.30
CA LYS A 49 2.62 -10.56 -9.77
C LYS A 49 2.43 -11.59 -8.66
N GLU A 50 3.44 -11.82 -7.82
CA GLU A 50 3.35 -12.67 -6.64
C GLU A 50 2.42 -12.07 -5.59
N LEU A 51 2.54 -10.78 -5.27
CA LEU A 51 1.63 -10.10 -4.34
C LEU A 51 0.18 -10.14 -4.84
N GLN A 52 -0.04 -9.97 -6.15
CA GLN A 52 -1.37 -10.09 -6.73
C GLN A 52 -1.88 -11.53 -6.64
N ARG A 53 -1.04 -12.53 -6.94
CA ARG A 53 -1.40 -13.95 -6.73
C ARG A 53 -1.72 -14.24 -5.27
N VAL A 54 -0.91 -13.80 -4.31
CA VAL A 54 -1.18 -14.00 -2.88
C VAL A 54 -2.45 -13.26 -2.45
N LYS A 55 -2.75 -12.08 -3.00
CA LYS A 55 -4.01 -11.39 -2.74
C LYS A 55 -5.21 -12.13 -3.31
N ASP A 56 -5.08 -12.72 -4.50
CA ASP A 56 -6.16 -13.46 -5.16
C ASP A 56 -6.35 -14.86 -4.53
N LEU A 57 -5.27 -15.58 -4.22
CA LEU A 57 -5.29 -16.84 -3.45
C LEU A 57 -5.73 -16.61 -2.01
N GLY A 58 -5.29 -15.49 -1.42
CA GLY A 58 -5.80 -14.94 -0.18
C GLY A 58 -7.30 -14.81 -0.32
N LYS A 59 -7.83 -13.97 -1.21
CA LYS A 59 -9.28 -13.83 -1.41
C LYS A 59 -10.03 -15.17 -1.56
N THR A 60 -9.49 -16.15 -2.27
CA THR A 60 -10.09 -17.49 -2.41
C THR A 60 -9.99 -18.37 -1.14
N THR A 61 -8.94 -18.25 -0.33
CA THR A 61 -8.77 -19.01 0.93
C THR A 61 -9.42 -18.29 2.13
N ILE A 62 -9.44 -16.96 2.10
CA ILE A 62 -10.02 -16.00 3.04
C ILE A 62 -11.55 -16.00 2.88
N SER A 63 -12.09 -16.20 1.67
CA SER A 63 -13.53 -16.49 1.48
C SER A 63 -14.00 -17.75 2.21
N ASN A 64 -13.09 -18.63 2.62
CA ASN A 64 -13.41 -19.86 3.35
C ASN A 64 -12.81 -19.90 4.77
N THR A 65 -11.91 -18.98 5.14
CA THR A 65 -11.17 -19.03 6.44
C THR A 65 -10.96 -17.68 7.14
N THR A 66 -11.16 -16.53 6.49
CA THR A 66 -10.87 -15.21 7.09
C THR A 66 -12.10 -14.31 7.28
N THR A 67 -13.27 -14.94 7.33
CA THR A 67 -14.37 -14.36 8.11
C THR A 67 -14.07 -14.43 9.63
N THR A 68 -13.08 -15.20 10.09
CA THR A 68 -12.95 -15.51 11.53
C THR A 68 -11.92 -14.68 12.32
N ALA A 69 -10.85 -14.14 11.71
CA ALA A 69 -9.76 -13.49 12.48
C ALA A 69 -9.84 -11.96 12.57
N THR A 70 -10.48 -11.28 11.63
CA THR A 70 -10.74 -9.82 11.67
C THR A 70 -12.07 -9.46 12.31
N ASN A 71 -12.97 -10.43 12.47
CA ASN A 71 -14.34 -10.25 12.96
C ASN A 71 -14.41 -10.03 14.49
N VAL A 72 -13.50 -10.62 15.27
CA VAL A 72 -13.55 -10.56 16.75
C VAL A 72 -13.42 -9.13 17.29
N GLN A 73 -12.57 -8.29 16.69
CA GLN A 73 -12.35 -6.89 17.10
C GLN A 73 -13.51 -5.97 16.72
N ASP A 74 -14.22 -6.25 15.63
CA ASP A 74 -15.37 -5.47 15.20
C ASP A 74 -16.61 -5.84 16.02
N ARG A 75 -16.76 -7.12 16.37
CA ARG A 75 -17.85 -7.60 17.23
C ARG A 75 -17.77 -7.03 18.64
N GLU A 76 -16.59 -7.02 19.27
CA GLU A 76 -16.42 -6.42 20.61
C GLU A 76 -16.82 -4.93 20.64
N LYS A 77 -16.48 -4.18 19.59
CA LYS A 77 -16.89 -2.77 19.43
C LYS A 77 -18.39 -2.64 19.24
N LEU A 78 -19.01 -3.52 18.47
CA LEU A 78 -20.46 -3.52 18.29
C LEU A 78 -21.19 -3.87 19.60
N GLU A 79 -20.67 -4.83 20.37
CA GLU A 79 -21.23 -5.23 21.67
C GLU A 79 -21.11 -4.11 22.71
N SER A 80 -19.97 -3.40 22.79
CA SER A 80 -19.81 -2.27 23.71
C SER A 80 -20.74 -1.10 23.39
N VAL A 81 -20.95 -0.82 22.09
CA VAL A 81 -21.89 0.22 21.64
C VAL A 81 -23.34 -0.21 21.92
N ALA A 82 -23.69 -1.47 21.67
CA ALA A 82 -25.01 -2.03 21.99
C ALA A 82 -25.31 -1.99 23.49
N ASN A 83 -24.34 -2.33 24.35
CA ASN A 83 -24.48 -2.24 25.81
C ASN A 83 -24.69 -0.79 26.28
N THR A 84 -24.00 0.16 25.64
CA THR A 84 -24.19 1.60 25.90
C THR A 84 -25.58 2.08 25.48
N LEU A 85 -26.12 1.53 24.39
CA LEU A 85 -27.45 1.86 23.84
C LEU A 85 -28.58 1.03 24.47
N GLY A 86 -28.28 0.08 25.36
CA GLY A 86 -29.28 -0.82 25.96
C GLY A 86 -29.91 -1.83 24.99
N ILE A 87 -29.22 -2.17 23.89
CA ILE A 87 -29.67 -3.13 22.89
C ILE A 87 -29.29 -4.55 23.32
N ASN A 88 -30.26 -5.48 23.31
CA ASN A 88 -30.02 -6.90 23.56
C ASN A 88 -29.24 -7.53 22.39
N HIS A 89 -27.98 -7.89 22.60
CA HIS A 89 -27.07 -8.41 21.56
C HIS A 89 -26.87 -9.92 21.58
N SER A 90 -27.41 -10.62 22.60
CA SER A 90 -27.11 -12.04 22.88
C SER A 90 -27.53 -13.04 21.79
N GLU A 91 -28.49 -12.69 20.94
CA GLU A 91 -28.99 -13.57 19.86
C GLU A 91 -28.88 -12.91 18.47
N MET A 92 -28.22 -11.76 18.35
CA MET A 92 -28.13 -11.01 17.09
C MET A 92 -26.85 -11.33 16.34
N SER A 93 -26.94 -11.45 15.02
CA SER A 93 -25.75 -11.52 14.15
C SER A 93 -25.05 -10.15 14.04
N ASP A 94 -23.78 -10.12 13.65
CA ASP A 94 -23.01 -8.87 13.56
C ASP A 94 -23.65 -7.82 12.63
N ASP A 95 -24.29 -8.27 11.56
CA ASP A 95 -25.01 -7.41 10.60
C ASP A 95 -26.29 -6.84 11.21
N GLU A 96 -27.02 -7.65 11.99
CA GLU A 96 -28.22 -7.20 12.71
C GLU A 96 -27.88 -6.24 13.85
N LEU A 97 -26.79 -6.52 14.57
CA LEU A 97 -26.29 -5.67 15.65
C LEU A 97 -25.89 -4.29 15.11
N ARG A 98 -25.20 -4.24 13.96
CA ARG A 98 -24.89 -3.01 13.22
C ARG A 98 -26.14 -2.23 12.84
N SER A 99 -27.13 -2.93 12.26
CA SER A 99 -28.38 -2.32 11.82
C SER A 99 -29.18 -1.75 13.00
N ALA A 100 -29.27 -2.49 14.11
CA ALA A 100 -29.96 -2.08 15.32
C ALA A 100 -29.30 -0.86 15.99
N ILE A 101 -27.96 -0.86 16.12
CA ILE A 101 -27.20 0.31 16.62
C ILE A 101 -27.46 1.54 15.75
N GLN A 102 -27.41 1.37 14.42
CA GLN A 102 -27.61 2.48 13.49
C GLN A 102 -29.04 3.03 13.53
N ALA A 103 -30.03 2.15 13.71
CA ALA A 103 -31.44 2.51 13.87
C ALA A 103 -31.67 3.32 15.14
N GLU A 104 -31.12 2.89 16.29
CA GLU A 104 -31.29 3.61 17.56
C GLU A 104 -30.58 4.98 17.53
N ILE A 105 -29.36 5.06 16.98
CA ILE A 105 -28.63 6.33 16.79
C ILE A 105 -29.41 7.32 15.91
N ASN A 106 -30.08 6.84 14.86
CA ASN A 106 -30.86 7.72 13.98
C ASN A 106 -32.19 8.14 14.60
N LYS A 107 -32.80 7.28 15.43
CA LYS A 107 -34.03 7.57 16.17
C LYS A 107 -33.81 8.66 17.22
N ASP A 108 -32.69 8.62 17.96
CA ASP A 108 -32.34 9.69 18.91
C ASP A 108 -32.04 11.02 18.22
N LYS A 109 -31.41 10.99 17.03
CA LYS A 109 -31.15 12.20 16.24
C LYS A 109 -32.40 12.90 15.71
N ASN A 110 -33.53 12.20 15.59
CA ASN A 110 -34.79 12.76 15.11
C ASN A 110 -35.75 13.17 16.24
N LYS A 111 -35.32 13.06 17.50
CA LYS A 111 -36.12 13.40 18.70
C LYS A 111 -35.68 14.70 19.39
N VAL A 112 -34.65 15.37 18.84
CA VAL A 112 -34.20 16.72 19.19
C VAL A 112 -34.73 17.75 18.20
#